data_AF-A0A9P8I6T7-F1
#
_entry.id   AF-A0A9P8I6T7-F1
#
_cell.length_a   1.000
_cell.length_b   1.000
_cell.length_c   1.000
_cell.angle_alpha   90.00
_cell.angle_beta   90.00
_cell.angle_gamma   90.00
#
_symmetry.space_group_name_H-M   'P 1'
#
loop_
_entity.id
_entity.type
_entity.pdbx_description
1 polymer ?
#
loop_
_entity_poly.entity_id
_entity_poly.type
_entity_poly.pdbx_seq_one_letter_code
_entity_poly.pdbx_strand_id
1 'polypeptide(L)'
;MTSSACVSDSVRARIRKTFGSCWLCSTEDDGDIAHVFPKAEEKMFCKYQELGIINAHGINKVENLILLCPSCHRYFDKIFPGWIFLPADLDEMIHLEEQFHAYRTCEASAGRLAIRKPPPIQARLYVRYVLRPELFPWSLALFDEEPTALWGGDPASTILRNAGAPLLPHGNEKLTAILPKFTRLLELYRVPPPPIVPRSGPGGDGDNPGKQGGDQEEQEIQTLGNSLAESPRKRAASGSYNNGMASPALKDPRTSSPGTSGEAGPKSRSYRANHHRLSRKLIRSSPYQNSNHLPPDSGDQWIFGPERTSAELSEAWNQYEDVRRDAEARAKRRRRR
;
A
#
# COMPACT_ATOMS: atom_id res chain seq x y z
N MET A 1 -11.32 -21.27 4.79
CA MET A 1 -9.95 -20.81 4.49
C MET A 1 -9.85 -20.64 2.99
N THR A 2 -10.05 -19.43 2.51
CA THR A 2 -9.86 -19.09 1.11
C THR A 2 -8.37 -19.17 0.81
N SER A 3 -7.97 -20.15 -0.01
CA SER A 3 -6.60 -20.29 -0.50
C SER A 3 -6.09 -18.93 -0.98
N SER A 4 -4.91 -18.51 -0.50
CA SER A 4 -4.16 -17.33 -0.96
C SER A 4 -3.90 -17.48 -2.46
N ALA A 5 -4.89 -17.14 -3.27
CA ALA A 5 -4.84 -17.33 -4.71
C ALA A 5 -3.73 -16.45 -5.32
N CYS A 6 -2.70 -17.09 -5.87
CA CYS A 6 -1.78 -16.57 -6.89
C CYS A 6 -1.13 -15.20 -6.57
N VAL A 7 -0.38 -15.11 -5.47
CA VAL A 7 0.74 -14.15 -5.42
C VAL A 7 1.97 -14.91 -5.90
N SER A 8 2.65 -14.43 -6.94
CA SER A 8 3.84 -15.10 -7.46
C SER A 8 4.95 -15.15 -6.41
N ASP A 9 5.81 -16.17 -6.46
CA ASP A 9 6.92 -16.29 -5.51
C ASP A 9 7.88 -15.10 -5.58
N SER A 10 8.05 -14.50 -6.77
CA SER A 10 8.83 -13.27 -6.95
C SER A 10 8.23 -12.07 -6.20
N VAL A 11 6.91 -11.89 -6.24
CA VAL A 11 6.21 -10.84 -5.49
C VAL A 11 6.27 -11.13 -4.00
N ARG A 12 6.10 -12.39 -3.60
CA ARG A 12 6.21 -12.82 -2.20
C ARG A 12 7.60 -12.56 -1.61
N ALA A 13 8.65 -12.92 -2.34
CA ALA A 13 10.03 -12.65 -1.94
C ALA A 13 10.30 -11.15 -1.81
N ARG A 14 9.78 -10.33 -2.74
CA ARG A 14 9.89 -8.87 -2.67
C ARG A 14 9.19 -8.30 -1.44
N ILE A 15 7.96 -8.72 -1.16
CA ILE A 15 7.17 -8.28 0.01
C ILE A 15 7.90 -8.64 1.31
N ARG A 16 8.38 -9.88 1.44
CA ARG A 16 9.15 -10.30 2.62
C ARG A 16 10.43 -9.49 2.79
N LYS A 17 11.15 -9.21 1.70
CA LYS A 17 12.34 -8.34 1.74
C LYS A 17 12.01 -6.90 2.13
N THR A 18 10.85 -6.38 1.70
CA THR A 18 10.44 -4.99 1.97
C THR A 18 9.95 -4.81 3.40
N PHE A 19 9.11 -5.71 3.91
CA PHE A 19 8.49 -5.55 5.22
C PHE A 19 9.24 -6.26 6.35
N GLY A 20 9.95 -7.35 6.08
CA GLY A 20 10.74 -8.12 7.05
C GLY A 20 9.90 -8.95 8.02
N SER A 21 8.91 -8.32 8.66
CA SER A 21 8.08 -8.90 9.71
C SER A 21 6.60 -8.59 9.52
N CYS A 22 5.75 -9.16 10.37
CA CYS A 22 4.33 -8.84 10.41
C CYS A 22 4.13 -7.33 10.60
N TRP A 23 3.44 -6.69 9.66
CA TRP A 23 3.20 -5.25 9.72
C TRP A 23 2.42 -4.82 10.98
N LEU A 24 1.53 -5.69 11.46
CA LEU A 24 0.67 -5.37 12.61
C LEU A 24 1.40 -5.48 13.95
N CYS A 25 2.16 -6.56 14.17
CA CYS A 25 2.70 -6.90 15.50
C CYS A 25 4.20 -7.13 15.53
N SER A 26 4.89 -6.86 14.42
CA SER A 26 6.35 -6.93 14.26
C SER A 26 6.97 -8.32 14.45
N THR A 27 6.16 -9.38 14.59
CA THR A 27 6.66 -10.76 14.72
C THR A 27 7.37 -11.19 13.43
N GLU A 28 8.56 -11.78 13.57
CA GLU A 28 9.41 -12.27 12.47
C GLU A 28 9.01 -13.66 11.93
N ASP A 29 7.90 -14.22 12.42
CA ASP A 29 7.36 -15.50 11.96
C ASP A 29 7.07 -15.49 10.45
N ASP A 30 6.93 -16.70 9.88
CA ASP A 30 6.51 -16.90 8.49
C ASP A 30 5.19 -16.17 8.19
N GLY A 31 5.32 -14.95 7.66
CA GLY A 31 4.19 -14.09 7.33
C GLY A 31 3.46 -14.57 6.10
N ASP A 32 2.14 -14.47 6.19
CA ASP A 32 1.21 -14.55 5.07
C ASP A 32 1.08 -13.19 4.39
N ILE A 33 0.74 -13.22 3.10
CA ILE A 33 0.48 -12.01 2.32
C ILE A 33 -1.02 -11.84 2.22
N ALA A 34 -1.52 -10.75 2.78
CA ALA A 34 -2.93 -10.37 2.68
C ALA A 34 -3.12 -9.30 1.61
N HIS A 35 -4.26 -9.35 0.93
CA HIS A 35 -4.72 -8.28 0.05
C HIS A 35 -5.41 -7.20 0.90
N VAL A 36 -5.02 -5.93 0.74
CA VAL A 36 -5.64 -4.81 1.46
C VAL A 36 -7.01 -4.50 0.88
N PHE A 37 -7.16 -4.40 -0.42
CA PHE A 37 -8.45 -4.49 -1.08
C PHE A 37 -8.73 -5.97 -1.39
N PRO A 38 -9.81 -6.57 -0.83
CA PRO A 38 -10.01 -8.02 -0.91
C PRO A 38 -10.06 -8.53 -2.35
N LYS A 39 -9.36 -9.63 -2.63
CA LYS A 39 -9.37 -10.27 -3.95
C LYS A 39 -10.76 -10.67 -4.42
N ALA A 40 -11.64 -11.04 -3.49
CA ALA A 40 -13.04 -11.36 -3.78
C ALA A 40 -13.81 -10.18 -4.42
N GLU A 41 -13.31 -8.95 -4.25
CA GLU A 41 -13.93 -7.72 -4.74
C GLU A 41 -13.17 -7.12 -5.95
N GLU A 42 -12.46 -7.94 -6.72
CA GLU A 42 -11.66 -7.49 -7.88
C GLU A 42 -12.44 -6.62 -8.87
N LYS A 43 -13.71 -6.92 -9.12
CA LYS A 43 -14.57 -6.10 -9.98
C LYS A 43 -14.77 -4.68 -9.43
N MET A 44 -14.94 -4.55 -8.12
CA MET A 44 -15.07 -3.23 -7.47
C MET A 44 -13.73 -2.49 -7.46
N PHE A 45 -12.62 -3.21 -7.24
CA PHE A 45 -11.28 -2.66 -7.37
C PHE A 45 -11.05 -2.03 -8.75
N CYS A 46 -11.34 -2.78 -9.84
CA CYS A 46 -11.20 -2.27 -11.21
C CYS A 46 -12.08 -1.04 -11.45
N LYS A 47 -13.33 -1.04 -10.98
CA LYS A 47 -14.22 0.12 -11.08
C LYS A 47 -13.65 1.35 -10.38
N TYR A 48 -13.11 1.20 -9.17
CA TYR A 48 -12.48 2.32 -8.45
C TYR A 48 -11.20 2.80 -9.11
N GLN A 49 -10.45 1.90 -9.75
CA GLN A 49 -9.28 2.25 -10.55
C GLN A 49 -9.66 3.04 -11.81
N GLU A 50 -10.70 2.63 -12.53
CA GLU A 50 -11.25 3.35 -13.69
C GLU A 50 -11.73 4.77 -13.33
N LEU A 51 -12.29 4.93 -12.13
CA LEU A 51 -12.69 6.22 -11.57
C LEU A 51 -11.51 7.06 -11.04
N GLY A 52 -10.28 6.54 -11.09
CA GLY A 52 -9.08 7.20 -10.58
C GLY A 52 -9.05 7.36 -9.06
N ILE A 53 -9.85 6.58 -8.32
CA ILE A 53 -9.89 6.59 -6.85
C ILE A 53 -8.71 5.81 -6.29
N ILE A 54 -8.42 4.64 -6.88
CA ILE A 54 -7.30 3.76 -6.50
C ILE A 54 -6.18 3.93 -7.52
N ASN A 55 -4.94 4.14 -7.04
CA ASN A 55 -3.74 4.22 -7.91
C ASN A 55 -2.99 2.91 -8.06
N ALA A 56 -3.34 1.88 -7.28
CA ALA A 56 -2.62 0.63 -7.30
C ALA A 56 -2.68 0.00 -8.70
N HIS A 57 -1.53 -0.45 -9.22
CA HIS A 57 -1.40 -0.98 -10.58
C HIS A 57 -2.14 -2.31 -10.83
N GLY A 58 -2.76 -2.87 -9.79
CA GLY A 58 -3.56 -4.08 -9.88
C GLY A 58 -3.72 -4.74 -8.52
N ILE A 59 -4.70 -5.63 -8.42
CA ILE A 59 -5.07 -6.25 -7.14
C ILE A 59 -3.96 -7.11 -6.54
N ASN A 60 -3.12 -7.75 -7.37
CA ASN A 60 -1.99 -8.59 -6.93
C ASN A 60 -0.64 -7.84 -6.93
N LYS A 61 -0.65 -6.51 -6.91
CA LYS A 61 0.56 -5.68 -6.88
C LYS A 61 0.90 -5.24 -5.46
N VAL A 62 2.15 -4.87 -5.21
CA VAL A 62 2.68 -4.63 -3.85
C VAL A 62 1.92 -3.53 -3.13
N GLU A 63 1.38 -2.56 -3.87
CA GLU A 63 0.61 -1.43 -3.37
C GLU A 63 -0.71 -1.86 -2.72
N ASN A 64 -1.18 -3.09 -3.02
CA ASN A 64 -2.39 -3.68 -2.45
C ASN A 64 -2.10 -4.89 -1.55
N LEU A 65 -0.84 -5.14 -1.19
CA LEU A 65 -0.43 -6.32 -0.43
C LEU A 65 0.26 -5.90 0.88
N ILE A 66 -0.01 -6.66 1.94
CA ILE A 66 0.55 -6.43 3.27
C ILE A 66 1.02 -7.76 3.88
N LEU A 67 2.17 -7.75 4.57
CA LEU A 67 2.71 -8.94 5.24
C LEU A 67 2.17 -9.03 6.66
N LEU A 68 1.55 -10.14 7.02
CA LEU A 68 0.92 -10.36 8.33
C LEU A 68 1.23 -11.76 8.84
N CYS A 69 1.46 -11.93 10.14
CA CYS A 69 1.51 -13.28 10.72
C CYS A 69 0.11 -13.94 10.62
N PRO A 70 0.03 -15.29 10.66
CA PRO A 70 -1.24 -16.01 10.46
C PRO A 70 -2.38 -15.56 11.39
N SER A 71 -2.05 -15.18 12.63
CA SER A 71 -3.02 -14.67 13.61
C SER A 71 -3.57 -13.30 13.21
N CYS A 72 -2.70 -12.34 12.88
CA CYS A 72 -3.10 -10.99 12.46
C CYS A 72 -3.87 -11.02 11.15
N HIS A 73 -3.43 -11.84 10.19
CA HIS A 73 -4.09 -12.06 8.91
C HIS A 73 -5.51 -12.58 9.08
N ARG A 74 -5.71 -13.61 9.92
CA ARG A 74 -7.04 -14.18 10.19
C ARG A 74 -8.05 -13.16 10.68
N TYR A 75 -7.62 -12.19 11.48
CA TYR A 75 -8.50 -11.15 12.01
C TYR A 75 -8.63 -9.95 11.08
N PHE A 76 -7.68 -9.76 10.17
CA PHE A 76 -7.74 -8.75 9.12
C PHE A 76 -8.77 -9.10 8.06
N ASP A 77 -8.84 -10.36 7.63
CA ASP A 77 -9.67 -10.82 6.50
C ASP A 77 -11.14 -11.12 6.86
N LYS A 78 -11.55 -10.87 8.10
CA LYS A 78 -12.97 -11.00 8.47
C LYS A 78 -13.78 -9.85 7.87
N ILE A 79 -15.03 -10.14 7.49
CA ILE A 79 -16.04 -9.13 7.11
C ILE A 79 -16.12 -8.02 8.18
N PHE A 80 -16.06 -8.43 9.45
CA PHE A 80 -15.89 -7.54 10.59
C PHE A 80 -14.48 -7.72 11.13
N PRO A 81 -13.50 -6.92 10.67
CA PRO A 81 -12.11 -7.12 11.02
C PRO A 81 -11.90 -6.88 12.52
N GLY A 82 -10.92 -7.56 13.12
CA GLY A 82 -10.53 -7.31 14.51
C GLY A 82 -9.73 -6.01 14.67
N TRP A 83 -9.13 -5.54 13.58
CA TRP A 83 -8.32 -4.34 13.52
C TRP A 83 -8.35 -3.78 12.10
N ILE A 84 -8.14 -2.48 11.98
CA ILE A 84 -8.00 -1.78 10.73
C ILE A 84 -6.76 -0.90 10.80
N PHE A 85 -6.40 -0.32 9.67
CA PHE A 85 -5.42 0.75 9.62
C PHE A 85 -5.84 1.76 8.57
N LEU A 86 -5.53 3.02 8.84
CA LEU A 86 -5.92 4.16 8.01
C LEU A 86 -4.72 5.11 7.89
N PRO A 87 -4.68 5.98 6.87
CA PRO A 87 -3.70 7.07 6.83
C PRO A 87 -3.73 7.87 8.13
N ALA A 88 -2.55 8.27 8.62
CA ALA A 88 -2.42 9.00 9.88
C ALA A 88 -3.11 10.38 9.82
N ASP A 89 -2.97 11.05 8.68
CA ASP A 89 -3.54 12.37 8.45
C ASP A 89 -4.76 12.28 7.52
N LEU A 90 -5.92 12.02 8.10
CA LEU A 90 -7.18 12.01 7.34
C LEU A 90 -7.62 13.42 6.92
N ASP A 91 -7.18 14.47 7.62
CA ASP A 91 -7.57 15.84 7.27
C ASP A 91 -6.87 16.28 5.98
N GLU A 92 -5.58 15.99 5.84
CA GLU A 92 -4.83 16.21 4.60
C GLU A 92 -5.45 15.42 3.43
N MET A 93 -5.86 14.17 3.67
CA MET A 93 -6.52 13.35 2.64
C MET A 93 -7.87 13.95 2.20
N ILE A 94 -8.65 14.49 3.13
CA ILE A 94 -9.90 15.20 2.84
C ILE A 94 -9.60 16.46 2.04
N HIS A 95 -8.64 17.26 2.50
CA HIS A 95 -8.27 18.52 1.87
C HIS A 95 -7.83 18.32 0.41
N LEU A 96 -6.94 17.35 0.16
CA LEU A 96 -6.49 17.00 -1.17
C LEU A 96 -7.64 16.55 -2.07
N GLU A 97 -8.56 15.72 -1.56
CA GLU A 97 -9.69 15.28 -2.38
C GLU A 97 -10.68 16.42 -2.69
N GLU A 98 -10.92 17.33 -1.75
CA GLU A 98 -11.75 18.52 -1.97
C GLU A 98 -11.13 19.45 -3.02
N GLN A 99 -9.82 19.70 -2.94
CA GLN A 99 -9.10 20.47 -3.95
C GLN A 99 -9.16 19.80 -5.33
N PHE A 100 -8.94 18.49 -5.40
CA PHE A 100 -9.04 17.76 -6.66
C PHE A 100 -10.46 17.79 -7.22
N HIS A 101 -11.49 17.69 -6.38
CA HIS A 101 -12.87 17.83 -6.80
C HIS A 101 -13.16 19.23 -7.38
N ALA A 102 -12.71 20.29 -6.71
CA ALA A 102 -12.84 21.66 -7.19
C ALA A 102 -12.13 21.86 -8.54
N TYR A 103 -10.90 21.33 -8.67
CA TYR A 103 -10.16 21.35 -9.93
C TYR A 103 -10.92 20.64 -11.06
N ARG A 104 -11.43 19.42 -10.82
CA ARG A 104 -12.21 18.67 -11.81
C ARG A 104 -13.47 19.43 -12.24
N THR A 105 -14.10 20.13 -11.31
CA THR A 105 -15.28 20.96 -11.57
C THR A 105 -14.94 22.13 -12.49
N CYS A 106 -13.82 22.82 -12.24
CA CYS A 106 -13.35 23.90 -13.09
C CYS A 106 -13.04 23.40 -14.52
N GLU A 107 -12.32 22.28 -14.64
CA GLU A 107 -11.98 21.69 -15.94
C GLU A 107 -13.23 21.26 -16.72
N ALA A 108 -14.18 20.60 -16.04
CA ALA A 108 -15.45 20.19 -16.66
C ALA A 108 -16.28 21.37 -17.16
N SER A 109 -16.32 22.48 -16.41
CA SER A 109 -16.98 23.73 -16.83
C SER A 109 -16.31 24.36 -18.05
N ALA A 110 -15.02 24.10 -18.25
CA ALA A 110 -14.27 24.53 -19.41
C ALA A 110 -14.33 23.54 -20.59
N GLY A 111 -15.16 22.50 -20.50
CA GLY A 111 -15.30 21.45 -21.52
C GLY A 111 -14.12 20.48 -21.58
N ARG A 112 -13.31 20.37 -20.51
CA ARG A 112 -12.15 19.48 -20.44
C ARG A 112 -12.37 18.36 -19.42
N LEU A 113 -11.87 17.18 -19.76
CA LEU A 113 -11.82 16.06 -18.83
C LEU A 113 -10.58 16.16 -17.92
N ALA A 114 -10.80 16.22 -16.62
CA ALA A 114 -9.75 16.13 -15.62
C ALA A 114 -9.82 14.77 -14.90
N ILE A 115 -8.77 13.96 -15.10
CA ILE A 115 -8.64 12.67 -14.42
C ILE A 115 -8.30 12.93 -12.95
N ARG A 116 -8.99 12.23 -12.05
CA ARG A 116 -8.69 12.23 -10.62
C ARG A 116 -7.25 11.77 -10.39
N LYS A 117 -6.49 12.55 -9.62
CA LYS A 117 -5.16 12.14 -9.18
C LYS A 117 -5.24 11.76 -7.72
N PRO A 118 -4.77 10.56 -7.36
CA PRO A 118 -4.70 10.16 -5.96
C PRO A 118 -3.67 11.03 -5.24
N PRO A 119 -3.85 11.28 -3.94
CA PRO A 119 -2.88 12.02 -3.15
C PRO A 119 -1.52 11.31 -3.21
N PRO A 120 -0.40 12.06 -3.25
CA PRO A 120 0.92 11.45 -3.32
C PRO A 120 1.16 10.49 -2.15
N ILE A 121 1.78 9.34 -2.44
CA ILE A 121 2.03 8.21 -1.51
C ILE A 121 3.06 8.58 -0.40
N GLN A 122 3.30 9.86 -0.16
CA GLN A 122 4.13 10.34 0.95
C GLN A 122 3.45 10.15 2.31
N ALA A 123 2.17 9.74 2.32
CA ALA A 123 1.41 9.24 3.47
C ALA A 123 1.93 7.87 3.99
N ARG A 124 3.24 7.78 4.28
CA ARG A 124 3.89 6.59 4.85
C ARG A 124 3.54 6.34 6.31
N LEU A 125 2.71 7.19 6.90
CA LEU A 125 2.22 7.07 8.26
C LEU A 125 0.81 6.49 8.19
N TYR A 126 0.68 5.25 8.62
CA TYR A 126 -0.61 4.58 8.82
C TYR A 126 -0.79 4.32 10.30
N VAL A 127 -1.95 4.68 10.83
CA VAL A 127 -2.32 4.43 12.22
C VAL A 127 -3.17 3.17 12.29
N ARG A 128 -2.89 2.34 13.29
CA ARG A 128 -3.57 1.08 13.56
C ARG A 128 -4.71 1.33 14.54
N TYR A 129 -5.87 0.75 14.26
CA TYR A 129 -7.03 0.82 15.16
C TYR A 129 -7.50 -0.59 15.47
N VAL A 130 -7.42 -0.96 16.74
CA VAL A 130 -7.95 -2.24 17.23
C VAL A 130 -9.41 -2.06 17.52
N LEU A 131 -10.25 -2.81 16.81
CA LEU A 131 -11.70 -2.76 16.96
C LEU A 131 -12.19 -3.75 18.03
N ARG A 132 -11.44 -4.84 18.23
CA ARG A 132 -11.78 -5.94 19.15
C ARG A 132 -10.55 -6.37 19.95
N PRO A 133 -10.18 -5.63 21.01
CA PRO A 133 -8.98 -5.90 21.81
C PRO A 133 -9.00 -7.29 22.46
N GLU A 134 -10.17 -7.86 22.73
CA GLU A 134 -10.36 -9.20 23.26
C GLU A 134 -9.82 -10.31 22.33
N LEU A 135 -9.66 -10.03 21.04
CA LEU A 135 -9.07 -10.95 20.07
C LEU A 135 -7.53 -10.90 20.05
N PHE A 136 -6.97 -9.93 20.77
CA PHE A 136 -5.56 -9.57 20.77
C PHE A 136 -4.99 -9.41 22.20
N PRO A 137 -5.16 -10.42 23.08
CA PRO A 137 -4.80 -10.29 24.50
C PRO A 137 -3.30 -10.09 24.72
N TRP A 138 -2.47 -10.45 23.74
CA TRP A 138 -1.00 -10.36 23.79
C TRP A 138 -0.44 -9.07 23.19
N SER A 139 -1.26 -8.18 22.63
CA SER A 139 -0.76 -7.05 21.83
C SER A 139 -1.32 -5.68 22.15
N LEU A 140 -2.11 -5.50 23.21
CA LEU A 140 -2.60 -4.16 23.60
C LEU A 140 -1.45 -3.14 23.74
N ALA A 141 -0.36 -3.50 24.42
CA ALA A 141 0.83 -2.66 24.54
C ALA A 141 1.56 -2.45 23.19
N LEU A 142 1.52 -3.44 22.28
CA LEU A 142 2.18 -3.36 20.96
C LEU A 142 1.45 -2.44 19.98
N PHE A 143 0.18 -2.12 20.24
CA PHE A 143 -0.62 -1.25 19.38
C PHE A 143 -0.44 0.24 19.68
N ASP A 144 0.07 0.58 20.86
CA ASP A 144 0.39 1.96 21.22
C ASP A 144 1.73 2.44 20.64
N GLU A 145 2.63 1.51 20.29
CA GLU A 145 3.84 1.83 19.56
C GLU A 145 3.52 2.30 18.13
N GLU A 146 4.43 3.01 17.46
CA GLU A 146 4.29 3.22 16.01
C GLU A 146 4.72 1.94 15.26
N PRO A 147 4.01 1.54 14.19
CA PRO A 147 4.44 0.39 13.41
C PRO A 147 5.84 0.66 12.83
N THR A 148 6.79 -0.23 13.13
CA THR A 148 8.17 -0.13 12.65
C THR A 148 8.30 -0.38 11.14
N ALA A 149 7.35 -1.13 10.57
CA ALA A 149 7.30 -1.40 9.15
C ALA A 149 6.51 -0.32 8.40
N LEU A 150 7.15 0.30 7.41
CA LEU A 150 6.46 1.24 6.50
C LEU A 150 5.63 0.47 5.49
N TRP A 151 4.34 0.78 5.38
CA TRP A 151 3.50 0.32 4.28
C TRP A 151 3.38 1.42 3.21
N GLY A 152 3.83 1.10 1.99
CA GLY A 152 3.82 2.04 0.85
C GLY A 152 2.64 1.83 -0.09
N GLY A 153 1.54 1.26 0.41
CA GLY A 153 0.38 0.96 -0.41
C GLY A 153 -0.55 2.15 -0.63
N ASP A 154 -1.58 1.91 -1.43
CA ASP A 154 -2.54 2.92 -1.83
C ASP A 154 -3.50 3.26 -0.67
N PRO A 155 -3.57 4.54 -0.24
CA PRO A 155 -4.37 4.92 0.92
C PRO A 155 -5.87 4.72 0.66
N ALA A 156 -6.35 5.02 -0.54
CA ALA A 156 -7.76 4.84 -0.89
C ALA A 156 -8.21 3.38 -0.76
N SER A 157 -7.33 2.43 -1.08
CA SER A 157 -7.58 0.99 -0.92
C SER A 157 -7.84 0.62 0.54
N THR A 158 -7.09 1.19 1.50
CA THR A 158 -7.37 0.98 2.93
C THR A 158 -8.69 1.60 3.35
N ILE A 159 -9.00 2.81 2.88
CA ILE A 159 -10.22 3.51 3.23
C ILE A 159 -11.45 2.74 2.72
N LEU A 160 -11.40 2.32 1.46
CA LEU A 160 -12.49 1.60 0.81
C LEU A 160 -12.71 0.20 1.39
N ARG A 161 -11.63 -0.55 1.72
CA ARG A 161 -11.74 -1.83 2.43
C ARG A 161 -12.57 -1.68 3.71
N ASN A 162 -12.33 -0.60 4.44
CA ASN A 162 -12.91 -0.39 5.76
C ASN A 162 -14.27 0.33 5.71
N ALA A 163 -14.77 0.70 4.53
CA ALA A 163 -16.03 1.44 4.38
C ALA A 163 -17.27 0.69 4.90
N GLY A 164 -17.22 -0.65 4.91
CA GLY A 164 -18.27 -1.51 5.43
C GLY A 164 -18.02 -2.02 6.85
N ALA A 165 -16.88 -1.70 7.46
CA ALA A 165 -16.58 -2.15 8.81
C ALA A 165 -17.49 -1.42 9.81
N PRO A 166 -18.12 -2.12 10.77
CA PRO A 166 -18.83 -1.48 11.86
C PRO A 166 -17.78 -0.86 12.78
N LEU A 167 -17.42 0.39 12.47
CA LEU A 167 -16.53 1.22 13.27
C LEU A 167 -17.27 1.73 14.51
N LEU A 168 -17.90 0.81 15.24
CA LEU A 168 -18.55 1.14 16.50
C LEU A 168 -17.45 1.49 17.51
N PRO A 169 -17.48 2.70 18.10
CA PRO A 169 -16.51 3.10 19.09
C PRO A 169 -16.82 2.35 20.39
N HIS A 170 -16.28 1.14 20.54
CA HIS A 170 -16.39 0.34 21.76
C HIS A 170 -15.49 0.94 22.86
N GLY A 171 -15.76 2.18 23.27
CA GLY A 171 -14.93 2.92 24.22
C GLY A 171 -13.57 3.38 23.67
N ASN A 172 -13.35 3.28 22.35
CA ASN A 172 -12.12 3.77 21.72
C ASN A 172 -12.29 5.24 21.31
N GLU A 173 -11.80 6.15 22.15
CA GLU A 173 -11.86 7.60 21.91
C GLU A 173 -11.16 8.01 20.61
N LYS A 174 -10.00 7.40 20.31
CA LYS A 174 -9.28 7.64 19.05
C LYS A 174 -10.14 7.30 17.84
N LEU A 175 -10.81 6.14 17.87
CA LEU A 175 -11.74 5.74 16.80
C LEU A 175 -12.92 6.71 16.69
N THR A 176 -13.48 7.14 17.82
CA THR A 176 -14.58 8.12 17.85
C THR A 176 -14.19 9.42 17.17
N ALA A 177 -12.98 9.92 17.43
CA ALA A 177 -12.48 11.16 16.85
C ALA A 177 -12.27 11.08 15.33
N ILE A 178 -11.87 9.92 14.80
CA ILE A 178 -11.59 9.76 13.37
C ILE A 178 -12.84 9.43 12.52
N LEU A 179 -13.92 8.93 13.14
CA LEU A 179 -15.13 8.52 12.45
C LEU A 179 -15.72 9.59 11.52
N PRO A 180 -15.93 10.85 11.97
CA PRO A 180 -16.46 11.89 11.09
C PRO A 180 -15.57 12.16 9.87
N LYS A 181 -14.24 12.14 10.06
CA LYS A 181 -13.25 12.35 9.00
C LYS A 181 -13.28 11.20 7.99
N PHE A 182 -13.30 9.97 8.50
CA PHE A 182 -13.42 8.77 7.68
C PHE A 182 -14.71 8.77 6.84
N THR A 183 -15.86 9.09 7.47
CA THR A 183 -17.14 9.21 6.77
C THR A 183 -17.09 10.31 5.70
N ARG A 184 -16.54 11.48 6.01
CA ARG A 184 -16.38 12.58 5.04
C ARG A 184 -15.58 12.16 3.82
N LEU A 185 -14.50 11.42 4.02
CA LEU A 185 -13.67 10.93 2.92
C LEU A 185 -14.42 9.92 2.03
N LEU A 186 -15.22 9.02 2.64
CA LEU A 186 -16.08 8.11 1.90
C LEU A 186 -17.17 8.84 1.10
N GLU A 187 -17.73 9.92 1.63
CA GLU A 187 -18.69 10.77 0.90
C GLU A 187 -18.02 11.39 -0.33
N LEU A 188 -16.83 11.97 -0.17
CA LEU A 188 -16.07 12.53 -1.29
C LEU A 188 -15.78 11.48 -2.37
N TYR A 189 -15.52 10.23 -1.99
CA TYR A 189 -15.27 9.14 -2.94
C TYR A 189 -16.53 8.69 -3.68
N ARG A 190 -17.72 8.98 -3.15
CA ARG A 190 -19.02 8.69 -3.79
C ARG A 190 -19.47 9.79 -4.75
N VAL A 191 -18.87 10.99 -4.67
CA VAL A 191 -19.22 12.08 -5.58
C VAL A 191 -18.75 11.72 -7.00
N PRO A 192 -19.67 11.62 -7.99
CA PRO A 192 -19.29 11.32 -9.36
C PRO A 192 -18.43 12.44 -9.95
N PRO A 193 -17.64 12.16 -11.00
CA PRO A 193 -16.96 13.23 -11.73
C PRO A 193 -17.98 14.24 -12.26
N PRO A 194 -17.68 15.54 -12.22
CA PRO A 194 -18.56 16.56 -12.77
C PRO A 194 -18.83 16.29 -14.26
N PRO A 195 -20.08 16.43 -14.74
CA PRO A 195 -20.38 16.24 -16.16
C PRO A 195 -19.65 17.29 -16.99
N ILE A 196 -19.07 16.85 -18.11
CA ILE A 196 -18.48 17.78 -19.08
C ILE A 196 -19.63 18.53 -19.75
N VAL A 197 -19.70 19.84 -19.55
CA VAL A 197 -20.67 20.66 -20.27
C VAL A 197 -20.10 20.86 -21.68
N PRO A 198 -20.76 20.35 -22.74
CA PRO A 198 -20.33 20.65 -24.09
C PRO A 198 -20.33 22.17 -24.23
N ARG A 199 -19.24 22.75 -24.74
CA ARG A 199 -19.29 24.15 -25.16
C ARG A 199 -20.42 24.24 -26.16
N SER A 200 -21.50 24.95 -25.80
CA SER A 200 -22.46 25.45 -26.77
C SER A 200 -21.61 26.22 -27.77
N GLY A 201 -21.37 25.62 -28.93
CA GLY A 201 -20.65 26.31 -29.98
C GLY A 201 -21.34 27.66 -30.17
N PRO A 202 -20.60 28.75 -30.43
CA PRO A 202 -21.25 29.95 -30.90
C PRO A 202 -22.11 29.51 -32.10
N GLY A 203 -23.43 29.66 -31.99
CA GLY A 203 -24.36 29.34 -33.05
C GLY A 203 -23.90 30.10 -34.28
N GLY A 204 -23.17 29.40 -35.14
CA GLY A 204 -22.57 29.93 -36.35
C GLY A 204 -23.57 29.80 -37.47
N ASP A 205 -24.65 30.56 -37.41
CA ASP A 205 -25.46 30.91 -38.58
C ASP A 205 -24.79 32.11 -39.31
N GLY A 206 -23.48 31.99 -39.52
CA GLY A 206 -22.68 33.00 -40.19
C GLY A 206 -21.81 32.35 -41.23
N ASP A 207 -22.40 32.16 -42.42
CA ASP A 207 -21.72 31.82 -43.67
C ASP A 207 -20.34 32.48 -43.75
N ASN A 208 -19.28 31.70 -43.59
CA ASN A 208 -17.94 32.17 -43.90
C ASN A 208 -17.33 31.23 -44.95
N PRO A 209 -17.56 31.51 -46.25
CA PRO A 209 -17.00 30.73 -47.33
C PRO A 209 -15.54 31.13 -47.52
N GLY A 210 -14.63 30.24 -47.13
CA GLY A 210 -13.26 30.26 -47.65
C GLY A 210 -12.17 30.17 -46.59
N LYS A 211 -11.82 28.95 -46.19
CA LYS A 211 -10.41 28.62 -45.90
C LYS A 211 -10.18 27.11 -45.95
N GLN A 212 -9.62 26.67 -47.06
CA GLN A 212 -8.98 25.37 -47.22
C GLN A 212 -7.57 25.44 -46.63
N GLY A 213 -7.17 24.40 -45.89
CA GLY A 213 -5.76 24.05 -45.71
C GLY A 213 -5.37 23.56 -44.32
N GLY A 214 -5.11 22.25 -44.22
CA GLY A 214 -3.98 21.75 -43.41
C GLY A 214 -4.32 20.74 -42.31
N ASP A 215 -4.60 19.50 -42.68
CA ASP A 215 -4.57 18.34 -41.80
C ASP A 215 -3.11 17.92 -41.54
N GLN A 216 -2.57 18.10 -40.32
CA GLN A 216 -1.31 17.44 -39.91
C GLN A 216 -0.99 17.36 -38.40
N GLU A 217 -1.86 17.80 -37.48
CA GLU A 217 -1.45 18.03 -36.07
C GLU A 217 -1.88 16.94 -35.07
N GLU A 218 -2.36 15.77 -35.52
CA GLU A 218 -2.99 14.78 -34.61
C GLU A 218 -2.08 13.60 -34.18
N GLN A 219 -0.78 13.59 -34.52
CA GLN A 219 0.12 12.46 -34.20
C GLN A 219 1.17 12.70 -33.08
N GLU A 220 1.30 13.89 -32.51
CA GLU A 220 2.45 14.19 -31.63
C GLU A 220 2.25 14.02 -30.11
N ILE A 221 1.04 13.68 -29.64
CA ILE A 221 0.73 13.64 -28.20
C ILE A 221 1.15 12.32 -27.51
N GLN A 222 1.49 11.26 -28.25
CA GLN A 222 1.89 9.97 -27.66
C GLN A 222 3.36 9.85 -27.24
N THR A 223 4.24 10.78 -27.62
CA THR A 223 5.70 10.59 -27.46
C THR A 223 6.28 11.14 -26.14
N LEU A 224 5.52 11.91 -25.36
CA LEU A 224 6.04 12.59 -24.16
C LEU A 224 6.01 11.76 -22.85
N GLY A 225 5.45 10.55 -22.88
CA GLY A 225 5.36 9.66 -21.71
C GLY A 225 6.62 8.84 -21.40
N ASN A 226 7.57 8.71 -22.34
CA ASN A 226 8.70 7.79 -22.21
C ASN A 226 10.05 8.44 -21.86
N SER A 227 10.13 9.76 -21.74
CA SER A 227 11.41 10.49 -21.63
C SER A 227 11.91 10.74 -20.19
N LEU A 228 11.22 10.27 -19.15
CA LEU A 228 11.62 10.51 -17.74
C LEU A 228 12.31 9.32 -17.06
N ALA A 229 12.71 8.28 -17.82
CA ALA A 229 13.33 7.07 -17.28
C ALA A 229 14.76 6.79 -17.80
N GLU A 230 15.57 7.83 -18.11
CA GLU A 230 17.00 7.64 -18.35
C GLU A 230 17.83 8.64 -17.54
N SER A 231 18.47 8.13 -16.49
CA SER A 231 19.50 8.84 -15.73
C SER A 231 20.89 8.42 -16.23
N PRO A 232 21.90 9.32 -16.27
CA PRO A 232 23.14 9.09 -17.02
C PRO A 232 24.08 8.15 -16.29
N ARG A 233 24.53 7.10 -16.98
CA ARG A 233 25.71 6.29 -16.59
C ARG A 233 26.96 7.18 -16.62
N LYS A 234 27.51 7.50 -15.45
CA LYS A 234 28.88 8.01 -15.34
C LYS A 234 29.87 6.85 -15.50
N ARG A 235 30.68 6.94 -16.56
CA ARG A 235 31.93 6.20 -16.74
C ARG A 235 32.95 6.70 -15.72
N ALA A 236 33.60 5.79 -15.00
CA ALA A 236 34.91 6.03 -14.40
C ALA A 236 35.83 4.89 -14.85
N ALA A 237 37.06 5.28 -15.18
CA ALA A 237 38.01 4.50 -15.95
C ALA A 237 38.89 3.58 -15.10
N SER A 238 39.39 2.54 -15.77
CA SER A 238 40.71 1.90 -15.65
C SER A 238 41.44 1.89 -14.29
N GLY A 239 41.60 0.68 -13.75
CA GLY A 239 42.65 0.33 -12.80
C GLY A 239 43.08 -1.13 -13.00
N SER A 240 44.17 -1.31 -13.75
CA SER A 240 44.85 -2.58 -14.01
C SER A 240 45.59 -3.07 -12.77
N TYR A 241 45.40 -4.33 -12.37
CA TYR A 241 46.42 -5.09 -11.63
C TYR A 241 46.36 -6.59 -11.99
N ASN A 242 47.50 -7.07 -12.49
CA ASN A 242 47.86 -8.47 -12.71
C ASN A 242 48.13 -9.19 -11.39
N ASN A 243 47.88 -10.50 -11.40
CA ASN A 243 48.57 -11.64 -10.75
C ASN A 243 47.51 -12.74 -10.55
N GLY A 244 47.50 -13.87 -11.24
CA GLY A 244 48.61 -14.78 -11.51
C GLY A 244 48.81 -15.66 -10.28
N MET A 245 48.18 -16.85 -10.22
CA MET A 245 48.78 -18.10 -9.72
C MET A 245 47.84 -19.31 -9.87
N ALA A 246 48.40 -20.29 -10.58
CA ALA A 246 48.23 -21.74 -10.65
C ALA A 246 47.19 -22.50 -9.80
N SER A 247 46.58 -23.49 -10.47
CA SER A 247 45.92 -24.70 -9.96
C SER A 247 46.83 -25.56 -9.03
N PRO A 248 46.31 -26.60 -8.34
CA PRO A 248 46.12 -27.89 -9.01
C PRO A 248 44.90 -28.73 -8.58
N ALA A 249 44.66 -29.74 -9.42
CA ALA A 249 43.63 -30.78 -9.39
C ALA A 249 43.72 -31.77 -8.22
N LEU A 250 42.59 -32.43 -7.92
CA LEU A 250 42.48 -33.76 -7.30
C LEU A 250 41.08 -34.33 -7.63
N LYS A 251 40.98 -35.27 -8.58
CA LYS A 251 40.87 -36.74 -8.42
C LYS A 251 39.48 -37.25 -7.98
N ASP A 252 38.79 -37.87 -8.93
CA ASP A 252 37.82 -38.96 -8.72
C ASP A 252 38.48 -40.17 -8.02
N PRO A 253 37.68 -41.03 -7.36
CA PRO A 253 37.39 -42.30 -8.03
C PRO A 253 35.96 -42.85 -7.83
N ARG A 254 35.58 -43.64 -8.84
CA ARG A 254 34.41 -44.53 -8.99
C ARG A 254 34.35 -45.66 -7.95
N THR A 255 33.13 -46.21 -7.76
CA THR A 255 32.77 -47.66 -7.69
C THR A 255 31.22 -47.78 -7.52
N SER A 256 30.42 -48.15 -8.53
CA SER A 256 29.97 -49.51 -8.95
C SER A 256 29.05 -50.28 -7.95
N SER A 257 27.73 -50.29 -8.24
CA SER A 257 26.72 -51.40 -8.40
C SER A 257 26.76 -52.68 -7.50
N PRO A 258 25.79 -53.65 -7.55
CA PRO A 258 24.32 -53.70 -7.82
C PRO A 258 23.51 -54.66 -6.86
N GLY A 259 22.19 -54.83 -7.10
CA GLY A 259 21.36 -55.99 -6.66
C GLY A 259 20.32 -55.64 -5.58
N THR A 260 19.08 -56.15 -5.54
CA THR A 260 18.44 -57.36 -6.11
C THR A 260 16.90 -57.20 -6.17
N SER A 261 16.31 -58.09 -6.97
CA SER A 261 14.90 -58.33 -7.31
C SER A 261 14.04 -59.02 -6.24
N GLY A 262 12.72 -58.99 -6.47
CA GLY A 262 11.67 -59.88 -5.91
C GLY A 262 10.78 -59.19 -4.87
N GLU A 263 9.48 -59.42 -4.73
CA GLU A 263 8.45 -60.15 -5.48
C GLU A 263 7.09 -59.77 -4.83
N ALA A 264 5.96 -60.16 -5.43
CA ALA A 264 4.62 -59.68 -5.12
C ALA A 264 3.95 -60.25 -3.85
N GLY A 265 2.95 -59.54 -3.30
CA GLY A 265 1.94 -60.13 -2.40
C GLY A 265 1.08 -59.14 -1.60
N PRO A 266 -0.28 -59.19 -1.68
CA PRO A 266 -1.19 -58.18 -1.12
C PRO A 266 -1.77 -58.56 0.26
N LYS A 267 -2.62 -57.65 0.81
CA LYS A 267 -3.42 -57.67 2.08
C LYS A 267 -2.78 -56.76 3.13
N SER A 268 -3.47 -55.93 3.91
CA SER A 268 -4.89 -55.71 4.17
C SER A 268 -5.02 -54.43 5.00
N ARG A 269 -6.19 -53.76 4.90
CA ARG A 269 -6.68 -52.72 5.82
C ARG A 269 -6.29 -52.96 7.29
N SER A 270 -5.76 -51.93 7.94
CA SER A 270 -6.22 -51.56 9.28
C SER A 270 -5.95 -50.07 9.52
N TYR A 271 -7.02 -49.28 9.64
CA TYR A 271 -6.98 -47.95 10.23
C TYR A 271 -6.78 -48.13 11.73
N ARG A 272 -5.67 -47.61 12.28
CA ARG A 272 -5.57 -47.31 13.71
C ARG A 272 -4.92 -45.95 13.91
N ALA A 273 -5.70 -45.10 14.54
CA ALA A 273 -5.31 -43.81 15.08
C ALA A 273 -4.11 -43.96 16.05
N ASN A 274 -3.15 -43.05 15.96
CA ASN A 274 -2.21 -42.77 17.03
C ASN A 274 -1.96 -41.27 17.09
N HIS A 275 -2.77 -40.61 17.91
CA HIS A 275 -2.52 -39.26 18.41
C HIS A 275 -1.75 -39.35 19.74
N HIS A 276 -0.84 -38.40 19.92
CA HIS A 276 -0.20 -37.98 21.17
C HIS A 276 0.73 -38.96 21.91
N ARG A 277 2.04 -38.76 21.71
CA ARG A 277 3.00 -38.77 22.83
C ARG A 277 4.19 -37.83 22.60
N LEU A 278 4.19 -36.77 23.40
CA LEU A 278 5.30 -36.21 24.17
C LEU A 278 6.57 -35.75 23.43
N SER A 279 6.69 -34.43 23.32
CA SER A 279 7.96 -33.73 23.53
C SER A 279 7.77 -32.64 24.59
N ARG A 280 7.88 -33.06 25.86
CA ARG A 280 8.33 -32.17 26.94
C ARG A 280 9.82 -31.91 26.70
N LYS A 281 10.22 -30.64 26.56
CA LYS A 281 11.54 -30.15 26.99
C LYS A 281 11.57 -28.62 26.99
N LEU A 282 11.94 -28.10 28.16
CA LEU A 282 12.52 -26.78 28.46
C LEU A 282 11.58 -25.56 28.48
N ILE A 283 10.80 -25.47 29.57
CA ILE A 283 10.51 -24.19 30.21
C ILE A 283 11.68 -23.91 31.15
N ARG A 284 12.53 -22.93 30.81
CA ARG A 284 13.42 -22.29 31.78
C ARG A 284 12.62 -21.19 32.47
N SER A 285 12.54 -21.34 33.79
CA SER A 285 12.03 -20.41 34.77
C SER A 285 12.74 -19.05 34.68
N SER A 286 11.95 -17.98 34.54
CA SER A 286 12.38 -16.60 34.81
C SER A 286 11.87 -16.20 36.20
N PRO A 287 12.71 -15.72 37.12
CA PRO A 287 12.26 -15.25 38.42
C PRO A 287 11.97 -13.75 38.33
N TYR A 288 10.69 -13.37 38.32
CA TYR A 288 10.31 -12.02 38.75
C TYR A 288 9.31 -12.17 39.88
N GLN A 289 9.82 -11.97 41.09
CA GLN A 289 9.02 -11.84 42.29
C GLN A 289 8.34 -10.47 42.31
N ASN A 290 7.07 -10.51 42.72
CA ASN A 290 6.30 -9.38 43.21
C ASN A 290 7.13 -8.46 44.12
N SER A 291 7.15 -7.17 43.79
CA SER A 291 7.22 -6.12 44.81
C SER A 291 6.22 -5.03 44.44
N ASN A 292 5.18 -4.91 45.26
CA ASN A 292 4.28 -3.79 45.29
C ASN A 292 5.01 -2.60 45.89
N HIS A 293 5.45 -1.66 45.06
CA HIS A 293 5.68 -0.27 45.46
C HIS A 293 5.26 0.64 44.30
N LEU A 294 4.13 1.31 44.48
CA LEU A 294 3.74 2.47 43.68
C LEU A 294 4.66 3.64 44.06
N PRO A 295 5.37 4.29 43.12
CA PRO A 295 5.91 5.62 43.36
C PRO A 295 4.80 6.67 43.19
N PRO A 296 4.91 7.83 43.87
CA PRO A 296 3.95 8.90 43.72
C PRO A 296 4.20 9.66 42.41
N ASP A 297 3.12 9.85 41.65
CA ASP A 297 2.79 11.06 40.91
C ASP A 297 3.98 11.89 40.40
N SER A 298 4.60 11.44 39.30
CA SER A 298 5.42 12.30 38.45
C SER A 298 4.64 12.56 37.16
N GLY A 299 4.08 13.76 37.06
CA GLY A 299 3.42 14.27 35.87
C GLY A 299 4.41 14.48 34.72
N ASP A 300 4.81 13.38 34.08
CA ASP A 300 5.59 13.42 32.85
C ASP A 300 4.65 13.73 31.67
N GLN A 301 4.69 14.99 31.26
CA GLN A 301 4.17 15.44 29.97
C GLN A 301 4.88 14.66 28.87
N TRP A 302 4.09 13.90 28.11
CA TRP A 302 4.52 13.24 26.90
C TRP A 302 4.97 14.27 25.86
N ILE A 303 6.27 14.28 25.55
CA ILE A 303 6.83 15.05 24.44
C ILE A 303 6.51 14.27 23.16
N PHE A 304 5.41 14.62 22.49
CA PHE A 304 5.23 14.30 21.08
C PHE A 304 6.42 14.89 20.30
N GLY A 305 7.02 14.12 19.39
CA GLY A 305 7.93 14.70 18.39
C GLY A 305 7.24 15.88 17.69
N PRO A 306 7.97 16.92 17.26
CA PRO A 306 7.34 18.17 16.86
C PRO A 306 6.32 17.90 15.76
N GLU A 307 5.05 18.13 16.08
CA GLU A 307 3.99 18.24 15.09
C GLU A 307 4.53 19.17 14.01
N ARG A 308 4.56 18.71 12.75
CA ARG A 308 4.90 19.62 11.67
C ARG A 308 3.92 20.77 11.76
N THR A 309 4.46 21.97 11.92
CA THR A 309 3.59 23.11 12.18
C THR A 309 2.74 23.36 10.95
N SER A 310 1.54 23.90 11.13
CA SER A 310 0.71 24.37 10.01
C SER A 310 1.50 25.26 9.03
N ALA A 311 2.51 25.98 9.53
CA ALA A 311 3.43 26.77 8.70
C ALA A 311 4.34 25.91 7.79
N GLU A 312 4.88 24.80 8.28
CA GLU A 312 5.73 23.90 7.47
C GLU A 312 4.93 23.18 6.38
N LEU A 313 3.69 22.81 6.67
CA LEU A 313 2.76 22.26 5.67
C LEU A 313 2.36 23.32 4.64
N SER A 314 2.10 24.56 5.08
CA SER A 314 1.83 25.68 4.19
C SER A 314 3.03 26.03 3.30
N GLU A 315 4.25 25.96 3.82
CA GLU A 315 5.47 26.19 3.04
C GLU A 315 5.68 25.10 1.97
N ALA A 316 5.53 23.83 2.33
CA ALA A 316 5.59 22.71 1.38
C ALA A 316 4.52 22.84 0.28
N TRP A 317 3.33 23.34 0.62
CA TRP A 317 2.26 23.60 -0.32
C TRP A 317 2.59 24.75 -1.29
N ASN A 318 3.12 25.86 -0.77
CA ASN A 318 3.55 26.99 -1.59
C ASN A 318 4.64 26.57 -2.60
N GLN A 319 5.60 25.74 -2.17
CA GLN A 319 6.61 25.17 -3.06
C GLN A 319 5.99 24.33 -4.18
N TYR A 320 4.97 23.52 -3.87
CA TYR A 320 4.23 22.75 -4.87
C TYR A 320 3.49 23.65 -5.88
N GLU A 321 2.77 24.67 -5.39
CA GLU A 321 2.05 25.63 -6.24
C GLU A 321 2.98 26.41 -7.17
N ASP A 322 4.17 26.79 -6.71
CA ASP A 322 5.18 27.46 -7.54
C ASP A 322 5.68 26.55 -8.67
N VAL A 323 5.96 25.28 -8.38
CA VAL A 323 6.35 24.29 -9.40
C VAL A 323 5.23 24.10 -10.43
N ARG A 324 3.97 24.05 -9.98
CA ARG A 324 2.79 23.93 -10.85
C ARG A 324 2.64 25.16 -11.76
N ARG A 325 2.73 26.37 -11.22
CA ARG A 325 2.65 27.64 -11.98
C ARG A 325 3.76 27.75 -13.03
N ASP A 326 4.99 27.37 -12.68
CA ASP A 326 6.11 27.39 -13.64
C ASP A 326 5.90 26.37 -14.78
N ALA A 327 5.38 25.17 -14.47
CA ALA A 327 5.00 24.19 -15.49
C ALA A 327 3.92 24.73 -16.45
N GLU A 328 2.89 25.39 -15.93
CA GLU A 328 1.83 26.03 -16.73
C GLU A 328 2.36 27.18 -17.58
N ALA A 329 3.23 28.03 -17.03
CA ALA A 329 3.86 29.11 -17.76
C ALA A 329 4.71 28.59 -18.93
N ARG A 330 5.46 27.50 -18.73
CA ARG A 330 6.24 26.84 -19.79
C ARG A 330 5.33 26.27 -20.88
N ALA A 331 4.24 25.60 -20.51
CA ALA A 331 3.25 25.10 -21.48
C ALA A 331 2.64 26.24 -22.31
N LYS A 332 2.31 27.37 -21.67
CA LYS A 332 1.76 28.56 -22.35
C LYS A 332 2.75 29.22 -23.30
N ARG A 333 4.05 29.24 -22.97
CA ARG A 333 5.12 29.73 -23.87
C ARG A 333 5.29 28.83 -25.10
N ARG A 334 5.16 27.50 -24.94
CA ARG A 334 5.21 26.56 -26.06
C ARG A 334 4.07 26.77 -27.05
N ARG A 335 2.85 27.04 -26.57
CA ARG A 335 1.68 27.34 -27.42
C ARG A 335 1.75 28.65 -28.20
N ARG A 336 2.69 29.54 -27.87
CA ARG A 336 2.88 30.84 -28.55
C ARG A 336 3.99 30.81 -29.61
N ARG A 337 4.75 29.73 -29.69
CA ARG A 337 5.81 29.51 -30.68
C ARG A 337 5.26 28.63 -31.79
#